data_AF-A0A2M7U427-F1
#
_entry.id   AF-A0A2M7U427-F1
#
_cell.length_a   1.000
_cell.length_b   1.000
_cell.length_c   1.000
_cell.angle_alpha   90.00
_cell.angle_beta   90.00
_cell.angle_gamma   90.00
#
_symmetry.space_group_name_H-M   'P 1'
#
loop_
_entity.id
_entity.type
_entity.pdbx_description
1 polymer ?
#
loop_
_entity_poly.entity_id
_entity_poly.type
_entity_poly.pdbx_seq_one_letter_code
_entity_poly.pdbx_strand_id
1 'polypeptide(L)'
;MNKNIPKIIILWFLADATIWLFFYNFITNTSFELALLYFLVLSVLCIFLFRNLYREVIDKTRKKDILLIIGIFTLHLLTYWVCHRYLTAPLELMKHSTASFIQVDRYFIFIKPIDVLLQQLMLIILMTKLHQNKMSIRSMALLLGVLFGIAHLASVERIDLNITLVMTFATTIFALFMPNIFFKLKNGYLYNFMIHILLVDLAALMYWGVWV
;
A
#
# COMPACT_ATOMS: atom_id res chain seq x y z
N MET A 1 11.74 8.10 25.89
CA MET A 1 10.94 7.36 24.88
C MET A 1 10.39 6.09 25.51
N ASN A 2 9.12 5.75 25.28
CA ASN A 2 8.51 4.53 25.83
C ASN A 2 9.25 3.29 25.29
N LYS A 3 9.68 2.38 26.18
CA LYS A 3 10.47 1.18 25.84
C LYS A 3 9.74 0.24 24.87
N ASN A 4 8.41 0.34 24.78
CA ASN A 4 7.62 -0.45 23.85
C ASN A 4 7.68 0.05 22.40
N ILE A 5 8.04 1.31 22.14
CA ILE A 5 8.05 1.88 20.77
C ILE A 5 9.03 1.13 19.87
N PRO A 6 10.32 0.96 20.23
CA PRO A 6 11.26 0.19 19.42
C PRO A 6 10.78 -1.24 19.18
N LYS A 7 10.23 -1.89 20.22
CA LYS A 7 9.69 -3.26 20.11
C LYS A 7 8.55 -3.34 19.09
N ILE A 8 7.63 -2.37 19.08
CA ILE A 8 6.52 -2.32 18.12
C ILE A 8 7.05 -2.17 16.70
N ILE A 9 8.00 -1.27 16.48
CA ILE A 9 8.59 -1.02 15.16
C ILE A 9 9.31 -2.26 14.64
N ILE A 10 10.14 -2.90 15.48
CA ILE A 10 10.88 -4.11 15.12
C ILE A 10 9.91 -5.25 14.77
N LEU A 11 8.89 -5.49 15.61
CA LEU A 11 7.92 -6.56 15.34
C LEU A 11 7.12 -6.30 14.06
N TRP A 12 6.74 -5.04 13.81
CA TRP A 12 6.06 -4.68 12.56
C TRP A 12 6.97 -4.89 11.35
N PHE A 13 8.22 -4.45 11.43
CA PHE A 13 9.19 -4.61 10.35
C PHE A 13 9.48 -6.10 10.07
N LEU A 14 9.65 -6.92 11.12
CA LEU A 14 9.84 -8.36 10.96
C LEU A 14 8.63 -9.03 10.33
N ALA A 15 7.42 -8.65 10.70
CA ALA A 15 6.20 -9.18 10.11
C ALA A 15 6.09 -8.79 8.62
N ASP A 16 6.28 -7.51 8.30
CA ASP A 16 6.24 -7.01 6.92
C ASP A 16 7.36 -7.65 6.06
N ALA A 17 8.60 -7.65 6.54
CA ALA A 17 9.72 -8.28 5.87
C ALA A 17 9.50 -9.78 5.65
N THR A 18 8.92 -10.49 6.62
CA THR A 18 8.58 -11.91 6.45
C THR A 18 7.55 -12.10 5.35
N ILE A 19 6.48 -11.30 5.35
CA ILE A 19 5.44 -11.36 4.31
C ILE A 19 6.05 -11.15 2.92
N TRP A 20 6.91 -10.13 2.78
CA TRP A 20 7.54 -9.82 1.51
C TRP A 20 8.61 -10.82 1.10
N LEU A 21 9.41 -11.33 2.04
CA LEU A 21 10.43 -12.33 1.76
C LEU A 21 9.79 -13.63 1.26
N PHE A 22 8.67 -14.04 1.87
CA PHE A 22 7.93 -15.20 1.39
C PHE A 22 7.30 -14.95 0.02
N PHE A 23 6.73 -13.76 -0.18
CA PHE A 23 6.19 -13.38 -1.47
C PHE A 23 7.29 -13.44 -2.54
N TYR A 24 8.35 -12.64 -2.42
CA TYR A 24 9.38 -12.54 -3.46
C TYR A 24 10.11 -13.86 -3.76
N ASN A 25 10.34 -14.73 -2.78
CA ASN A 25 11.11 -15.96 -3.00
C ASN A 25 10.27 -17.19 -3.36
N PHE A 26 8.98 -17.23 -2.99
CA PHE A 26 8.15 -18.41 -3.18
C PHE A 26 6.85 -18.14 -3.95
N ILE A 27 6.34 -16.90 -3.96
CA ILE A 27 5.08 -16.52 -4.58
C ILE A 27 5.32 -15.44 -5.63
N THR A 28 5.33 -15.84 -6.89
CA THR A 28 5.64 -14.90 -7.97
C THR A 28 4.46 -13.99 -8.29
N ASN A 29 4.75 -12.77 -8.76
CA ASN A 29 3.75 -11.87 -9.34
C ASN A 29 3.11 -12.44 -10.62
N THR A 30 3.76 -13.43 -11.25
CA THR A 30 3.22 -14.16 -12.41
C THR A 30 2.19 -15.23 -12.04
N SER A 31 2.17 -15.69 -10.79
CA SER A 31 1.22 -16.70 -10.28
C SER A 31 0.08 -16.01 -9.54
N PHE A 32 -0.78 -15.34 -10.29
CA PHE A 32 -1.76 -14.40 -9.74
C PHE A 32 -2.72 -15.09 -8.74
N GLU A 33 -3.18 -16.31 -9.01
CA GLU A 33 -4.08 -17.04 -8.11
C GLU A 33 -3.43 -17.34 -6.75
N LEU A 34 -2.15 -17.71 -6.76
CA LEU A 34 -1.40 -18.00 -5.54
C LEU A 34 -1.15 -16.73 -4.72
N ALA A 35 -0.77 -15.64 -5.39
CA ALA A 35 -0.61 -14.33 -4.77
C ALA A 35 -1.93 -13.80 -4.18
N LEU A 36 -3.03 -13.97 -4.91
CA LEU A 36 -4.38 -13.63 -4.45
C LEU A 36 -4.73 -14.39 -3.17
N LEU A 37 -4.58 -15.72 -3.18
CA LEU A 37 -4.85 -16.57 -2.02
C LEU A 37 -3.98 -16.17 -0.83
N TYR A 38 -2.69 -15.93 -1.07
CA TYR A 38 -1.73 -15.53 -0.04
C TYR A 38 -2.11 -14.23 0.67
N PHE A 39 -2.31 -13.15 -0.08
CA PHE A 39 -2.64 -11.85 0.52
C PHE A 39 -4.03 -11.86 1.16
N LEU A 40 -4.99 -12.61 0.61
CA LEU A 40 -6.30 -12.78 1.20
C LEU A 40 -6.22 -13.52 2.56
N VAL A 41 -5.52 -14.64 2.62
CA VAL A 41 -5.32 -15.42 3.86
C VAL A 41 -4.64 -14.56 4.92
N LEU A 42 -3.57 -13.86 4.56
CA LEU A 42 -2.88 -12.98 5.50
C LEU A 42 -3.76 -11.83 5.99
N SER A 43 -4.58 -11.25 5.10
CA SER A 43 -5.54 -10.21 5.49
C SER A 43 -6.55 -10.73 6.50
N VAL A 44 -7.11 -11.92 6.27
CA VAL A 44 -8.06 -12.58 7.19
C VAL A 44 -7.39 -12.90 8.53
N LEU A 45 -6.17 -13.45 8.52
CA LEU A 45 -5.41 -13.75 9.74
C LEU A 45 -5.12 -12.47 10.53
N CYS A 46 -4.71 -11.40 9.86
CA CYS A 46 -4.46 -10.10 10.48
C CYS A 46 -5.73 -9.57 11.16
N ILE A 47 -6.87 -9.60 10.45
CA ILE A 47 -8.17 -9.20 10.99
C ILE A 47 -8.54 -10.04 12.22
N PHE A 48 -8.33 -11.37 12.17
CA PHE A 48 -8.66 -12.26 13.27
C PHE A 48 -7.80 -11.99 14.52
N LEU A 49 -6.48 -11.89 14.35
CA LEU A 49 -5.52 -11.67 15.45
C LEU A 49 -5.72 -10.31 16.13
N PHE A 50 -6.08 -9.28 15.37
CA PHE A 50 -6.27 -7.92 15.88
C PHE A 50 -7.74 -7.48 15.89
N ARG A 51 -8.68 -8.44 15.98
CA ARG A 51 -10.13 -8.22 15.87
C ARG A 51 -10.68 -7.09 16.75
N ASN A 52 -10.15 -6.94 17.97
CA ASN A 52 -10.62 -5.90 18.89
C ASN A 52 -10.25 -4.50 18.40
N LEU A 53 -9.04 -4.37 17.84
CA LEU A 53 -8.56 -3.12 17.26
C LEU A 53 -9.40 -2.76 16.03
N TYR A 54 -9.63 -3.72 15.13
CA TYR A 54 -10.43 -3.47 13.94
C TYR A 54 -11.90 -3.22 14.24
N ARG A 55 -12.48 -3.89 15.24
CA ARG A 55 -13.84 -3.59 15.71
C ARG A 55 -13.96 -2.13 16.15
N GLU A 56 -13.01 -1.63 16.95
CA GLU A 56 -13.01 -0.23 17.38
C GLU A 56 -12.96 0.75 16.21
N VAL A 57 -12.18 0.41 15.17
CA VAL A 57 -12.08 1.22 13.95
C VAL A 57 -13.39 1.17 13.15
N ILE A 58 -13.96 -0.02 12.96
CA ILE A 58 -15.17 -0.26 12.16
C ILE A 58 -16.42 0.36 12.82
N ASP A 59 -16.55 0.25 14.15
CA ASP A 59 -17.71 0.78 14.88
C ASP A 59 -17.84 2.31 14.75
N LYS A 60 -16.73 2.99 14.45
CA LYS A 60 -16.68 4.44 14.20
C LYS A 60 -17.02 4.83 12.76
N THR A 61 -17.13 3.85 11.86
CA THR A 61 -17.27 4.05 10.41
C THR A 61 -18.72 4.11 10.00
N ARG A 62 -19.08 5.11 9.17
CA ARG A 62 -20.46 5.25 8.70
C ARG A 62 -20.67 4.37 7.48
N LYS A 63 -21.87 3.80 7.34
CA LYS A 63 -22.26 2.99 6.18
C LYS A 63 -22.04 3.68 4.84
N LYS A 64 -22.27 5.00 4.76
CA LYS A 64 -22.06 5.77 3.52
C LYS A 64 -20.59 5.81 3.07
N ASP A 65 -19.65 5.65 4.00
CA ASP A 65 -18.22 5.67 3.67
C ASP A 65 -17.83 4.34 2.96
N ILE A 66 -18.66 3.30 3.01
CA ILE A 66 -18.50 2.07 2.20
C ILE A 66 -18.68 2.37 0.70
N LEU A 67 -19.53 3.33 0.33
CA LEU A 67 -19.67 3.73 -1.08
C LEU A 67 -18.37 4.29 -1.66
N LEU A 68 -17.50 4.88 -0.82
CA LEU A 68 -16.19 5.36 -1.25
C LEU A 68 -15.26 4.21 -1.64
N ILE A 69 -15.40 3.04 -0.99
CA ILE A 69 -14.67 1.82 -1.35
C ILE A 69 -15.08 1.38 -2.76
N ILE A 70 -16.37 1.31 -3.03
CA ILE A 70 -16.89 0.97 -4.37
C ILE A 70 -16.39 1.96 -5.41
N GLY A 71 -16.41 3.26 -5.08
CA GLY A 71 -15.90 4.32 -5.94
C GLY A 71 -14.42 4.13 -6.29
N ILE A 72 -13.55 3.86 -5.32
CA ILE A 72 -12.12 3.68 -5.60
C ILE A 72 -11.84 2.42 -6.44
N PHE A 73 -12.55 1.31 -6.19
CA PHE A 73 -12.44 0.13 -7.05
C PHE A 73 -12.93 0.40 -8.47
N THR A 74 -13.98 1.20 -8.63
CA THR A 74 -14.48 1.61 -9.95
C THR A 74 -13.43 2.45 -10.70
N LEU A 75 -12.77 3.38 -10.00
CA LEU A 75 -11.67 4.16 -10.57
C LEU A 75 -10.47 3.28 -10.96
N HIS A 76 -10.12 2.30 -10.12
CA HIS A 76 -9.05 1.35 -10.41
C HIS A 76 -9.34 0.51 -11.67
N LEU A 77 -10.58 0.02 -11.81
CA LEU A 77 -11.04 -0.67 -13.01
C LEU A 77 -11.02 0.25 -14.24
N LEU A 78 -11.43 1.51 -14.07
CA LEU A 78 -11.40 2.50 -15.14
C LEU A 78 -9.96 2.79 -15.59
N THR A 79 -9.01 2.90 -14.67
CA THR A 79 -7.59 3.07 -14.97
C THR A 79 -7.06 1.93 -15.83
N TYR A 80 -7.34 0.68 -15.43
CA TYR A 80 -7.00 -0.50 -16.24
C TYR A 80 -7.59 -0.39 -17.65
N TRP A 81 -8.88 -0.08 -17.76
CA TRP A 81 -9.55 0.06 -19.05
C TRP A 81 -8.95 1.18 -19.92
N VAL A 82 -8.63 2.33 -19.32
CA VAL A 82 -8.02 3.46 -20.03
C VAL A 82 -6.65 3.10 -20.57
N CYS A 83 -5.78 2.50 -19.74
CA CYS A 83 -4.45 2.06 -20.16
C CYS A 83 -4.52 1.14 -21.38
N HIS A 84 -5.35 0.10 -21.33
CA HIS A 84 -5.44 -0.89 -22.41
C HIS A 84 -6.18 -0.40 -23.66
N ARG A 85 -7.11 0.56 -23.52
CA ARG A 85 -7.95 1.00 -24.64
C ARG A 85 -7.39 2.22 -25.38
N TYR A 86 -6.72 3.14 -24.67
CA TYR A 86 -6.37 4.45 -25.21
C TYR A 86 -4.88 4.79 -25.14
N LEU A 87 -4.09 4.07 -24.35
CA LEU A 87 -2.67 4.36 -24.17
C LEU A 87 -1.79 3.29 -24.83
N THR A 88 -0.54 3.65 -25.11
CA THR A 88 0.45 2.71 -25.64
C THR A 88 1.21 2.06 -24.50
N ALA A 89 1.30 0.73 -24.52
CA ALA A 89 2.03 0.00 -23.50
C ALA A 89 3.53 0.34 -23.55
N PRO A 90 4.17 0.68 -22.41
CA PRO A 90 5.59 1.03 -22.36
C PRO A 90 6.46 -0.24 -22.37
N LEU A 91 6.50 -0.93 -23.52
CA LEU A 91 7.05 -2.29 -23.64
C LEU A 91 8.50 -2.42 -23.15
N GLU A 92 9.35 -1.42 -23.41
CA GLU A 92 10.75 -1.46 -22.95
C GLU A 92 10.85 -1.40 -21.41
N LEU A 93 10.02 -0.58 -20.74
CA LEU A 93 9.96 -0.55 -19.28
C LEU A 93 9.40 -1.86 -18.71
N MET A 94 8.41 -2.45 -19.40
CA MET A 94 7.78 -3.70 -18.97
C MET A 94 8.76 -4.89 -19.00
N LYS A 95 9.76 -4.91 -19.90
CA LYS A 95 10.76 -5.99 -19.96
C LYS A 95 11.62 -6.08 -18.70
N HIS A 96 11.84 -4.95 -18.04
CA HIS A 96 12.80 -4.84 -16.92
C HIS A 96 12.14 -4.60 -15.57
N SER A 97 10.81 -4.52 -15.51
CA SER A 97 10.10 -4.21 -14.26
C SER A 97 9.03 -5.24 -13.94
N THR A 98 8.98 -5.69 -12.69
CA THR A 98 7.89 -6.52 -12.18
C THR A 98 6.78 -5.70 -11.51
N ALA A 99 6.90 -4.37 -11.53
CA ALA A 99 5.99 -3.48 -10.85
C ALA A 99 4.61 -3.47 -11.53
N SER A 100 3.58 -3.78 -10.75
CA SER A 100 2.23 -3.99 -11.31
C SER A 100 1.65 -2.75 -12.00
N PHE A 101 2.01 -1.53 -11.56
CA PHE A 101 1.53 -0.30 -12.20
C PHE A 101 2.23 -0.03 -13.56
N ILE A 102 3.38 -0.65 -13.84
CA ILE A 102 3.98 -0.64 -15.19
C ILE A 102 3.32 -1.73 -16.04
N GLN A 103 3.10 -2.91 -15.46
CA GLN A 103 2.54 -4.06 -16.19
C GLN A 103 1.05 -3.90 -16.53
N VAL A 104 0.27 -3.31 -15.61
CA VAL A 104 -1.19 -3.12 -15.72
C VAL A 104 -1.90 -4.42 -16.16
N ASP A 105 -1.52 -5.53 -15.55
CA ASP A 105 -1.97 -6.89 -15.89
C ASP A 105 -3.08 -7.39 -14.95
N ARG A 106 -3.32 -8.71 -14.91
CA ARG A 106 -4.28 -9.32 -13.98
C ARG A 106 -3.90 -9.14 -12.51
N TYR A 107 -2.60 -9.07 -12.21
CA TYR A 107 -2.14 -8.78 -10.85
C TYR A 107 -2.52 -7.36 -10.46
N PHE A 108 -2.32 -6.39 -11.36
CA PHE A 108 -2.71 -4.99 -11.13
C PHE A 108 -4.18 -4.88 -10.72
N ILE A 109 -5.10 -5.42 -11.50
CA ILE A 109 -6.54 -5.25 -11.27
C ILE A 109 -7.10 -6.04 -10.08
N PHE A 110 -6.66 -7.28 -9.86
CA PHE A 110 -7.27 -8.16 -8.85
C PHE A 110 -6.49 -8.26 -7.55
N ILE A 111 -5.16 -8.23 -7.61
CA ILE A 111 -4.31 -8.58 -6.47
C ILE A 111 -3.77 -7.34 -5.80
N LYS A 112 -3.33 -6.34 -6.58
CA LYS A 112 -2.77 -5.12 -6.03
C LYS A 112 -3.70 -4.44 -5.02
N PRO A 113 -5.04 -4.38 -5.21
CA PRO A 113 -5.90 -3.82 -4.18
C PRO A 113 -5.93 -4.61 -2.86
N ILE A 114 -5.77 -5.94 -2.92
CA ILE A 114 -5.76 -6.83 -1.75
C ILE A 114 -4.40 -6.77 -1.04
N ASP A 115 -3.32 -6.71 -1.81
CA ASP A 115 -1.97 -6.40 -1.32
C ASP A 115 -1.98 -5.04 -0.58
N VAL A 116 -2.50 -3.99 -1.21
CA VAL A 116 -2.66 -2.67 -0.57
C VAL A 116 -3.55 -2.74 0.67
N LEU A 117 -4.63 -3.53 0.66
CA LEU A 117 -5.47 -3.75 1.84
C LEU A 117 -4.65 -4.35 2.99
N LEU A 118 -3.88 -5.41 2.75
CA LEU A 118 -3.03 -6.03 3.78
C LEU A 118 -2.04 -5.01 4.37
N GLN A 119 -1.37 -4.24 3.51
CA GLN A 119 -0.44 -3.19 3.95
C GLN A 119 -1.15 -2.15 4.84
N GLN A 120 -2.36 -1.72 4.46
CA GLN A 120 -3.14 -0.76 5.26
C GLN A 120 -3.62 -1.35 6.60
N LEU A 121 -3.99 -2.64 6.62
CA LEU A 121 -4.31 -3.36 7.85
C LEU A 121 -3.12 -3.37 8.81
N MET A 122 -1.91 -3.64 8.31
CA MET A 122 -0.67 -3.60 9.08
C MET A 122 -0.34 -2.18 9.57
N LEU A 123 -0.57 -1.16 8.75
CA LEU A 123 -0.36 0.24 9.12
C LEU A 123 -1.34 0.73 10.19
N ILE A 124 -2.61 0.30 10.12
CA ILE A 124 -3.62 0.55 11.16
C ILE A 124 -3.10 0.04 12.51
N ILE A 125 -2.55 -1.18 12.55
CA ILE A 125 -1.98 -1.77 13.78
C ILE A 125 -0.80 -0.94 14.28
N LEU A 126 0.16 -0.65 13.40
CA LEU A 126 1.37 0.11 13.75
C LEU A 126 1.01 1.47 14.33
N MET A 127 0.27 2.30 13.59
CA MET A 127 -0.06 3.66 14.01
C MET A 127 -0.87 3.67 15.31
N THR A 128 -1.85 2.78 15.44
CA THR A 128 -2.66 2.68 16.66
C THR A 128 -1.80 2.31 17.87
N LYS A 129 -0.90 1.33 17.73
CA LYS A 129 -0.03 0.88 18.82
C LYS A 129 1.01 1.94 19.21
N LEU A 130 1.58 2.65 18.24
CA LEU A 130 2.49 3.77 18.50
C LEU A 130 1.77 4.92 19.23
N HIS A 131 0.56 5.26 18.79
CA HIS A 131 -0.26 6.29 19.42
C HIS A 131 -0.69 5.92 20.85
N GLN A 132 -1.09 4.67 21.09
CA GLN A 132 -1.37 4.14 22.43
C GLN A 132 -0.16 4.27 23.36
N ASN A 133 1.06 4.14 22.82
CA ASN A 133 2.31 4.34 23.54
C ASN A 133 2.80 5.81 23.54
N LYS A 134 1.89 6.76 23.27
CA LYS A 134 2.09 8.22 23.35
C LYS A 134 3.10 8.77 22.35
N MET A 135 3.34 8.09 21.23
CA MET A 135 4.11 8.67 20.13
C MET A 135 3.31 9.80 19.46
N SER A 136 3.93 10.96 19.27
CA SER A 136 3.26 12.11 18.65
C SER A 136 2.98 11.86 17.16
N ILE A 137 1.93 12.49 16.61
CA ILE A 137 1.59 12.40 15.18
C ILE A 137 2.75 12.87 14.30
N ARG A 138 3.47 13.92 14.70
CA ARG A 138 4.66 14.43 13.98
C ARG A 138 5.77 13.40 13.95
N SER A 139 6.06 12.75 15.09
CA SER A 139 7.07 11.70 15.17
C SER A 139 6.69 10.49 14.34
N MET A 140 5.40 10.08 14.35
CA MET A 140 4.91 9.00 13.48
C MET A 140 5.06 9.35 12.01
N ALA A 141 4.77 10.59 11.61
CA ALA A 141 4.92 11.05 10.23
C ALA A 141 6.37 10.92 9.77
N LEU A 142 7.32 11.45 10.53
CA LEU A 142 8.75 11.35 10.22
C LEU A 142 9.22 9.89 10.15
N LEU A 143 8.81 9.06 11.12
CA LEU A 143 9.14 7.64 11.13
C LEU A 143 8.64 6.95 9.86
N LEU A 144 7.35 7.10 9.51
CA LEU A 144 6.79 6.47 8.33
C LEU A 144 7.41 7.02 7.05
N GLY A 145 7.65 8.33 6.96
CA GLY A 145 8.33 8.94 5.82
C GLY A 145 9.71 8.32 5.57
N VAL A 146 10.52 8.16 6.63
CA VAL A 146 11.84 7.52 6.53
C VAL A 146 11.71 6.04 6.14
N LEU A 147 10.86 5.27 6.82
CA LEU A 147 10.69 3.85 6.55
C LEU A 147 10.23 3.58 5.12
N PHE A 148 9.21 4.31 4.66
CA PHE A 148 8.67 4.15 3.30
C PHE A 148 9.66 4.66 2.25
N GLY A 149 10.34 5.78 2.50
CA GLY A 149 11.37 6.28 1.59
C GLY A 149 12.50 5.28 1.40
N ILE A 150 13.03 4.70 2.48
CA ILE A 150 14.09 3.68 2.38
C ILE A 150 13.58 2.42 1.68
N ALA A 151 12.38 1.92 2.05
CA ALA A 151 11.83 0.70 1.47
C ALA A 151 11.61 0.83 -0.05
N HIS A 152 11.15 1.99 -0.53
CA HIS A 152 10.94 2.22 -1.95
C HIS A 152 12.24 2.51 -2.69
N LEU A 153 13.19 3.21 -2.07
CA LEU A 153 14.50 3.46 -2.68
C LEU A 153 15.26 2.15 -2.94
N ALA A 154 15.08 1.14 -2.08
CA ALA A 154 15.66 -0.19 -2.28
C ALA A 154 15.16 -0.89 -3.58
N SER A 155 14.07 -0.40 -4.20
CA SER A 155 13.58 -0.92 -5.48
C SER A 155 14.48 -0.57 -6.66
N VAL A 156 15.49 0.30 -6.49
CA VAL A 156 16.45 0.69 -7.52
C VAL A 156 17.22 -0.50 -8.10
N GLU A 157 17.34 -1.58 -7.34
CA GLU A 157 17.99 -2.82 -7.81
C GLU A 157 17.18 -3.56 -8.88
N ARG A 158 15.90 -3.22 -9.04
CA ARG A 158 14.93 -3.99 -9.86
C ARG A 158 14.11 -3.13 -10.81
N ILE A 159 14.20 -1.81 -10.72
CA ILE A 159 13.41 -0.85 -11.47
C ILE A 159 14.34 0.28 -11.89
N ASP A 160 14.08 0.88 -13.06
CA ASP A 160 14.80 2.07 -13.52
C ASP A 160 14.92 3.14 -12.42
N LEU A 161 16.06 3.83 -12.39
CA LEU A 161 16.38 4.80 -11.34
C LEU A 161 15.39 5.96 -11.32
N ASN A 162 14.99 6.50 -12.49
CA ASN A 162 14.09 7.65 -12.55
C ASN A 162 12.71 7.25 -12.02
N ILE A 163 12.23 6.08 -12.40
CA ILE A 163 10.97 5.49 -11.91
C ILE A 163 11.04 5.33 -10.39
N THR A 164 12.14 4.75 -9.89
CA THR A 164 12.35 4.52 -8.46
C THR A 164 12.36 5.83 -7.67
N LEU A 165 13.02 6.88 -8.19
CA LEU A 165 13.08 8.18 -7.54
C LEU A 165 11.69 8.85 -7.45
N VAL A 166 10.92 8.84 -8.54
CA VAL A 166 9.56 9.40 -8.57
C VAL A 166 8.65 8.66 -7.59
N MET A 167 8.69 7.33 -7.60
CA MET A 167 7.94 6.51 -6.65
C MET A 167 8.36 6.80 -5.21
N THR A 168 9.65 6.79 -4.92
CA THR A 168 10.19 7.02 -3.58
C THR A 168 9.75 8.38 -3.06
N PHE A 169 9.82 9.42 -3.90
CA PHE A 169 9.33 10.74 -3.55
C PHE A 169 7.83 10.72 -3.23
N ALA A 170 7.00 10.20 -4.12
CA ALA A 170 5.54 10.16 -3.94
C ALA A 170 5.13 9.37 -2.69
N THR A 171 5.72 8.20 -2.44
CA THR A 171 5.41 7.35 -1.29
C THR A 171 5.91 7.94 0.02
N THR A 172 7.08 8.59 0.01
CA THR A 172 7.61 9.33 1.18
C THR A 172 6.68 10.48 1.56
N ILE A 173 6.29 11.29 0.58
CA ILE A 173 5.37 12.42 0.81
C ILE A 173 4.04 11.90 1.37
N PHE A 174 3.46 10.87 0.76
CA PHE A 174 2.22 10.28 1.26
C PHE A 174 2.37 9.76 2.70
N ALA A 175 3.46 9.04 3.00
CA ALA A 175 3.74 8.51 4.33
C ALA A 175 3.88 9.61 5.41
N LEU A 176 4.42 10.79 5.07
CA LEU A 176 4.47 11.95 5.97
C LEU A 176 3.06 12.49 6.31
N PHE A 177 2.11 12.44 5.37
CA PHE A 177 0.74 12.89 5.61
C PHE A 177 -0.15 11.84 6.26
N MET A 178 0.20 10.56 6.10
CA MET A 178 -0.62 9.41 6.50
C MET A 178 -1.08 9.45 7.97
N PRO A 179 -0.25 9.77 8.98
CA PRO A 179 -0.72 9.86 10.38
C PRO A 179 -1.68 11.01 10.62
N ASN A 180 -1.50 12.15 9.93
CA ASN A 180 -2.43 13.27 10.06
C ASN A 180 -3.80 12.88 9.49
N ILE A 181 -3.82 12.27 8.30
CA ILE A 181 -5.05 11.77 7.69
C ILE A 181 -5.71 10.76 8.63
N PHE A 182 -4.95 9.79 9.13
CA PHE A 182 -5.42 8.71 9.99
C PHE A 182 -6.12 9.21 11.26
N PHE A 183 -5.48 10.11 12.02
CA PHE A 183 -5.96 10.53 13.34
C PHE A 183 -6.88 11.75 13.32
N LYS A 184 -6.76 12.65 12.32
CA LYS A 184 -7.52 13.91 12.30
C LYS A 184 -8.80 13.84 11.46
N LEU A 185 -8.85 12.96 10.46
CA LEU A 185 -10.04 12.80 9.63
C LEU A 185 -10.89 11.63 10.13
N LYS A 186 -12.21 11.83 10.12
CA LYS A 186 -13.15 10.73 10.38
C LYS A 186 -12.97 9.67 9.30
N ASN A 187 -12.70 8.43 9.70
CA ASN A 187 -12.30 7.33 8.82
C ASN A 187 -10.99 7.57 8.05
N GLY A 188 -10.04 8.27 8.67
CA GLY A 188 -8.72 8.53 8.09
C GLY A 188 -8.03 7.29 7.49
N TYR A 189 -8.21 6.12 8.12
CA TYR A 189 -7.70 4.84 7.62
C TYR A 189 -8.24 4.48 6.22
N LEU A 190 -9.50 4.80 5.93
CA LEU A 190 -10.13 4.54 4.63
C LEU A 190 -9.57 5.49 3.58
N TYR A 191 -9.40 6.77 3.92
CA TYR A 191 -8.77 7.73 3.00
C TYR A 191 -7.32 7.34 2.70
N ASN A 192 -6.56 6.84 3.67
CA ASN A 192 -5.22 6.31 3.42
C ASN A 192 -5.25 5.12 2.43
N PHE A 193 -6.20 4.20 2.60
CA PHE A 193 -6.39 3.11 1.63
C PHE A 193 -6.70 3.64 0.22
N MET A 194 -7.65 4.56 0.10
CA MET A 194 -8.06 5.13 -1.18
C MET A 194 -6.91 5.89 -1.86
N ILE A 195 -6.19 6.73 -1.13
CA ILE A 195 -5.05 7.48 -1.65
C ILE A 195 -3.96 6.53 -2.12
N HIS A 196 -3.72 5.43 -1.41
CA HIS A 196 -2.73 4.44 -1.84
C HIS A 196 -3.12 3.80 -3.19
N ILE A 197 -4.38 3.39 -3.36
CA ILE A 197 -4.85 2.90 -4.67
C ILE A 197 -4.73 3.98 -5.74
N LEU A 198 -5.13 5.22 -5.46
CA LEU A 198 -5.01 6.33 -6.40
C LEU A 198 -3.56 6.60 -6.81
N LEU A 199 -2.58 6.47 -5.91
CA LEU A 199 -1.17 6.64 -6.24
C LEU A 199 -0.68 5.54 -7.17
N VAL A 200 -1.15 4.31 -6.98
CA VAL A 200 -0.88 3.17 -7.88
C VAL A 200 -1.49 3.41 -9.25
N ASP A 201 -2.73 3.90 -9.30
CA ASP A 201 -3.44 4.22 -10.55
C ASP A 201 -2.80 5.38 -11.31
N LEU A 202 -2.45 6.45 -10.59
CA LEU A 202 -1.77 7.60 -11.17
C LEU A 202 -0.40 7.20 -11.72
N ALA A 203 0.34 6.34 -11.03
CA ALA A 203 1.57 5.78 -11.53
C ALA A 203 1.32 5.03 -12.85
N ALA A 204 0.31 4.17 -12.92
CA ALA A 204 -0.02 3.44 -14.15
C ALA A 204 -0.34 4.37 -15.33
N LEU A 205 -1.23 5.34 -15.12
CA LEU A 205 -1.59 6.34 -16.14
C LEU A 205 -0.38 7.16 -16.58
N MET A 206 0.49 7.56 -15.65
CA MET A 206 1.68 8.34 -15.94
C MET A 206 2.68 7.54 -16.78
N TYR A 207 2.98 6.29 -16.42
CA TYR A 207 3.94 5.48 -17.18
C TYR A 207 3.41 5.08 -18.56
N TRP A 208 2.13 4.75 -18.68
CA TRP A 208 1.52 4.43 -19.98
C TRP A 208 1.26 5.67 -20.85
N GLY A 209 1.09 6.84 -20.24
CA GLY A 209 0.78 8.09 -20.95
C GLY A 209 1.99 8.93 -21.35
N VAL A 210 3.10 8.85 -20.60
CA VAL A 210 4.26 9.74 -20.77
C VAL A 210 5.51 8.99 -21.23
N TRP A 211 5.70 7.74 -20.80
CA TRP A 211 6.91 6.95 -21.04
C TRP A 211 6.72 5.92 -22.16
N VAL A 212 6.30 6.40 -23.33
CA VAL A 212 6.17 5.60 -24.57
C VAL A 212 7.43 5.68 -25.41
#